data_AF-A0A433A146-F1
#
_entry.id   AF-A0A433A146-F1
#
_cell.length_a   1.000
_cell.length_b   1.000
_cell.length_c   1.000
_cell.angle_alpha   90.00
_cell.angle_beta   90.00
_cell.angle_gamma   90.00
#
_symmetry.space_group_name_H-M   'P 1'
#
loop_
_entity.id
_entity.type
_entity.pdbx_description
1 polymer ?
#
loop_
_entity_poly.entity_id
_entity_poly.type
_entity_poly.pdbx_seq_one_letter_code
_entity_poly.pdbx_strand_id
1 'polypeptide(L)'
;MFTATKSPPHIHSFPYIISPTIASLLRSTPSTEPGGTIADDAERSPFSIFSAEETSASISKHVDVFNKLIRRYRYLQKAFEETLKNILQYINKWSPQDNAKLAMATGYFVTLQLAQLNCLTVLFKDYLVKDGERSKYFAIGVWGYVPNHINPNCTQFPTISSTLKGHALQFVTIVFKTIQSEQNIEYLGRSLINAGIDTKLLDFFPPNKRDEECFSRHFEAEDMKALVDYHAKNQRRGRRDLLITKLTSMMSSEASVGEVITYAKQQMKDSALPEQDVAIFVWDSMMDSVDLINTRPDQVETQTLRQVN
;
A
#
# COMPACT_ATOMS: atom_id res chain seq x y z
N MET A 1 35.93 4.51 -57.00
CA MET A 1 34.90 3.58 -57.50
C MET A 1 35.14 2.24 -56.83
N PHE A 2 34.56 1.99 -55.66
CA PHE A 2 34.39 0.64 -55.10
C PHE A 2 33.28 0.67 -54.06
N THR A 3 32.43 -0.33 -54.17
CA THR A 3 31.16 -0.63 -53.51
C THR A 3 31.34 -1.08 -52.05
N ALA A 4 30.42 -0.71 -51.16
CA ALA A 4 30.21 -1.45 -49.92
C ALA A 4 28.72 -1.42 -49.50
N THR A 5 28.06 -2.52 -49.85
CA THR A 5 26.93 -3.20 -49.23
C THR A 5 26.37 -2.65 -47.92
N LYS A 6 25.07 -2.34 -47.96
CA LYS A 6 24.15 -2.10 -46.85
C LYS A 6 23.96 -3.39 -46.04
N SER A 7 24.48 -3.47 -44.81
CA SER A 7 24.01 -4.44 -43.81
C SER A 7 22.93 -3.79 -42.92
N PRO A 8 21.89 -4.52 -42.49
CA PRO A 8 20.83 -3.96 -41.66
C PRO A 8 21.33 -3.80 -40.21
N PRO A 9 21.00 -2.70 -39.49
CA PRO A 9 21.39 -2.57 -38.11
C PRO A 9 20.66 -3.62 -37.25
N HIS A 10 21.47 -4.40 -36.54
CA HIS A 10 21.09 -5.48 -35.65
C HIS A 10 20.10 -5.02 -34.57
N ILE A 11 19.05 -5.82 -34.36
CA ILE A 11 17.91 -5.62 -33.44
C ILE A 11 18.28 -5.81 -31.95
N HIS A 12 19.57 -5.80 -31.58
CA HIS A 12 20.01 -6.19 -30.24
C HIS A 12 20.29 -5.06 -29.23
N SER A 13 20.05 -3.79 -29.59
CA SER A 13 20.36 -2.63 -28.70
C SER A 13 19.17 -2.02 -27.97
N PHE A 14 17.96 -2.58 -28.11
CA PHE A 14 16.74 -1.99 -27.57
C PHE A 14 16.56 -2.03 -26.03
N PRO A 15 17.05 -3.01 -25.24
CA PRO A 15 16.72 -3.05 -23.81
C PRO A 15 17.43 -1.98 -22.96
N TYR A 16 18.53 -1.38 -23.45
CA TYR A 16 19.29 -0.36 -22.71
C TYR A 16 18.75 1.07 -22.84
N ILE A 17 17.94 1.37 -23.86
CA ILE A 17 17.41 2.72 -24.11
C ILE A 17 16.12 2.98 -23.33
N ILE A 18 15.42 1.94 -22.90
CA ILE A 18 14.05 2.08 -22.37
C ILE A 18 14.06 2.31 -20.85
N SER A 19 15.05 1.79 -20.12
CA SER A 19 15.27 2.11 -18.71
C SER A 19 15.48 3.62 -18.45
N PRO A 20 16.37 4.33 -19.19
CA PRO A 20 16.51 5.78 -19.05
C PRO A 20 15.28 6.56 -19.55
N THR A 21 14.48 5.99 -20.47
CA THR A 21 13.25 6.62 -20.97
C THR A 21 12.11 6.54 -19.96
N ILE A 22 11.90 5.40 -19.29
CA ILE A 22 10.96 5.34 -18.16
C ILE A 22 11.44 6.19 -17.00
N ALA A 23 12.74 6.15 -16.73
CA ALA A 23 13.36 7.01 -15.74
C ALA A 23 13.15 8.49 -16.06
N SER A 24 13.20 8.93 -17.32
CA SER A 24 12.99 10.34 -17.72
C SER A 24 11.51 10.74 -17.86
N LEU A 25 10.62 9.76 -18.01
CA LEU A 25 9.18 9.99 -17.94
C LEU A 25 8.71 10.07 -16.48
N LEU A 26 9.28 9.26 -15.60
CA LEU A 26 9.01 9.29 -14.16
C LEU A 26 9.79 10.39 -13.44
N ARG A 27 11.06 10.62 -13.76
CA ARG A 27 11.96 11.61 -13.16
C ARG A 27 12.23 12.74 -14.15
N SER A 28 12.33 13.95 -13.66
CA SER A 28 12.57 15.15 -14.46
C SER A 28 13.93 15.19 -15.17
N THR A 29 14.89 14.29 -14.93
CA THR A 29 16.23 14.33 -15.57
C THR A 29 16.82 12.95 -15.90
N PRO A 30 17.67 12.85 -16.96
CA PRO A 30 18.44 11.65 -17.28
C PRO A 30 19.67 11.43 -16.37
N SER A 31 20.01 12.40 -15.51
CA SER A 31 21.10 12.31 -14.55
C SER A 31 20.65 12.89 -13.22
N THR A 32 20.38 12.01 -12.27
CA THR A 32 20.48 12.33 -10.85
C THR A 32 21.66 11.51 -10.37
N GLU A 33 22.69 12.17 -9.84
CA GLU A 33 23.78 11.47 -9.16
C GLU A 33 23.20 10.53 -8.09
N PRO A 34 23.87 9.40 -7.78
CA PRO A 34 23.40 8.43 -6.81
C PRO A 34 23.18 9.11 -5.45
N GLY A 35 21.96 9.55 -5.19
CA GLY A 35 21.69 10.47 -4.08
C GLY A 35 20.36 11.23 -4.15
N GLY A 36 19.74 11.39 -5.32
CA GLY A 36 18.36 11.91 -5.39
C GLY A 36 18.19 13.42 -5.18
N THR A 37 19.22 14.23 -5.46
CA THR A 37 19.12 15.70 -5.48
C THR A 37 18.67 16.16 -6.87
N ILE A 38 17.57 16.90 -6.96
CA ILE A 38 17.05 17.43 -8.23
C ILE A 38 17.91 18.65 -8.62
N ALA A 39 18.59 18.59 -9.77
CA ALA A 39 19.18 19.77 -10.38
C ALA A 39 18.06 20.61 -11.03
N ASP A 40 17.95 21.89 -10.67
CA ASP A 40 16.86 22.79 -11.10
C ASP A 40 16.94 23.21 -12.59
N ASP A 41 18.03 22.88 -13.28
CA ASP A 41 18.43 23.52 -14.55
C ASP A 41 18.31 22.63 -15.79
N ALA A 42 17.56 21.53 -15.71
CA ALA A 42 17.34 20.62 -16.84
C ALA A 42 15.89 20.71 -17.35
N GLU A 43 15.73 20.85 -18.68
CA GLU A 43 14.43 20.87 -19.34
C GLU A 43 13.63 19.59 -19.00
N ARG A 44 12.56 19.77 -18.22
CA ARG A 44 11.69 18.67 -17.80
C ARG A 44 10.98 18.09 -19.02
N SER A 45 10.89 16.77 -19.10
CA SER A 45 10.11 16.15 -20.16
C SER A 45 8.64 16.62 -20.07
N PRO A 46 8.00 17.00 -21.19
CA PRO A 46 6.61 17.50 -21.18
C PRO A 46 5.60 16.43 -20.77
N PHE A 47 6.03 15.16 -20.72
CA PHE A 47 5.23 14.02 -20.25
C PHE A 47 5.57 13.60 -18.81
N SER A 48 6.39 14.37 -18.10
CA SER A 48 6.70 14.12 -16.69
C SER A 48 5.48 14.37 -15.81
N ILE A 49 5.24 13.47 -14.87
CA ILE A 49 4.16 13.59 -13.87
C ILE A 49 4.30 14.88 -13.04
N PHE A 50 5.53 15.38 -12.88
CA PHE A 50 5.81 16.61 -12.14
C PHE A 50 5.46 17.89 -12.90
N SER A 51 5.39 17.82 -14.23
CA SER A 51 4.96 18.92 -15.10
C SER A 51 3.44 19.08 -15.12
N ALA A 52 2.69 18.09 -14.62
CA ALA A 52 1.24 18.15 -14.51
C ALA A 52 0.80 19.10 -13.39
N GLU A 53 -0.34 19.75 -13.59
CA GLU A 53 -1.10 20.38 -12.50
C GLU A 53 -1.46 19.34 -11.42
N GLU A 54 -1.52 19.75 -10.15
CA GLU A 54 -1.88 18.90 -8.99
C GLU A 54 -3.40 18.59 -8.96
N THR A 55 -3.93 18.12 -10.09
CA THR A 55 -5.33 17.79 -10.28
C THR A 55 -5.43 16.33 -10.71
N SER A 56 -6.35 15.57 -10.11
CA SER A 56 -6.60 14.14 -10.42
C SER A 56 -6.71 13.86 -11.92
N ALA A 57 -7.45 14.70 -12.65
CA ALA A 57 -7.64 14.59 -14.09
C ALA A 57 -6.35 14.78 -14.92
N SER A 58 -5.45 15.67 -14.49
CA SER A 58 -4.19 15.92 -15.20
C SER A 58 -3.21 14.76 -14.99
N ILE A 59 -3.11 14.29 -13.75
CA ILE A 59 -2.23 13.18 -13.38
C ILE A 59 -2.70 11.88 -14.04
N SER A 60 -4.00 11.61 -14.07
CA SER A 60 -4.57 10.45 -14.75
C SER A 60 -4.19 10.41 -16.24
N LYS A 61 -4.24 11.55 -16.96
CA LYS A 61 -3.81 11.64 -18.36
C LYS A 61 -2.33 11.29 -18.56
N HIS A 62 -1.45 11.70 -17.64
CA HIS A 62 -0.04 11.35 -17.71
C HIS A 62 0.18 9.87 -17.45
N VAL A 63 -0.53 9.31 -16.46
CA VAL A 63 -0.50 7.88 -16.14
C VAL A 63 -1.04 7.02 -17.29
N ASP A 64 -2.03 7.49 -18.04
CA ASP A 64 -2.53 6.82 -19.23
C ASP A 64 -1.49 6.65 -20.34
N VAL A 65 -0.52 7.58 -20.45
CA VAL A 65 0.61 7.43 -21.38
C VAL A 65 1.45 6.22 -20.97
N PHE A 66 1.76 6.07 -19.68
CA PHE A 66 2.45 4.89 -19.15
C PHE A 66 1.65 3.62 -19.38
N ASN A 67 0.34 3.65 -19.16
CA ASN A 67 -0.53 2.50 -19.40
C ASN A 67 -0.48 2.05 -20.87
N LYS A 68 -0.57 2.98 -21.81
CA LYS A 68 -0.45 2.69 -23.25
C LYS A 68 0.92 2.11 -23.61
N LEU A 69 2.00 2.65 -23.04
CA LEU A 69 3.37 2.17 -23.28
C LEU A 69 3.60 0.77 -22.70
N ILE A 70 3.23 0.52 -21.44
CA ILE A 70 3.43 -0.76 -20.76
C ILE A 70 2.56 -1.86 -21.39
N ARG A 71 1.34 -1.54 -21.82
CA ARG A 71 0.49 -2.49 -22.57
C ARG A 71 1.12 -2.91 -23.89
N ARG A 72 1.83 -2.00 -24.57
CA ARG A 72 2.56 -2.31 -25.82
C ARG A 72 3.88 -3.04 -25.57
N TYR A 73 4.55 -2.74 -24.47
CA TYR A 73 5.87 -3.27 -24.13
C TYR A 73 5.84 -3.93 -22.74
N ARG A 74 5.19 -5.10 -22.62
CA ARG A 74 4.93 -5.75 -21.33
C ARG A 74 6.18 -6.10 -20.50
N TYR A 75 7.31 -6.33 -21.16
CA TYR A 75 8.60 -6.57 -20.49
C TYR A 75 9.05 -5.37 -19.63
N LEU A 76 8.52 -4.18 -19.92
CA LEU A 76 8.90 -2.94 -19.28
C LEU A 76 8.28 -2.77 -17.89
N GLN A 77 7.23 -3.54 -17.58
CA GLN A 77 6.52 -3.46 -16.31
C GLN A 77 7.43 -3.67 -15.10
N LYS A 78 8.33 -4.67 -15.15
CA LYS A 78 9.27 -4.92 -14.05
C LYS A 78 10.25 -3.76 -13.84
N ALA A 79 10.80 -3.23 -14.93
CA ALA A 79 11.71 -2.09 -14.87
C ALA A 79 11.02 -0.81 -14.34
N PHE A 80 9.74 -0.64 -14.67
CA PHE A 80 8.92 0.43 -14.12
C PHE A 80 8.75 0.29 -12.60
N GLU A 81 8.36 -0.89 -12.11
CA GLU A 81 8.18 -1.14 -10.67
C GLU A 81 9.47 -0.94 -9.86
N GLU A 82 10.61 -1.39 -10.38
CA GLU A 82 11.92 -1.15 -9.75
C GLU A 82 12.27 0.33 -9.72
N THR A 83 12.01 1.05 -10.83
CA THR A 83 12.24 2.50 -10.89
C THR A 83 11.35 3.24 -9.89
N LEU A 84 10.08 2.84 -9.77
CA LEU A 84 9.14 3.42 -8.80
C LEU A 84 9.64 3.22 -7.37
N LYS A 85 10.04 2.00 -6.99
CA LYS A 85 10.64 1.71 -5.66
C LYS A 85 11.86 2.58 -5.38
N ASN A 86 12.72 2.77 -6.38
CA ASN A 86 13.92 3.60 -6.27
C ASN A 86 13.63 5.09 -6.11
N ILE A 87 12.48 5.58 -6.58
CA ILE A 87 12.04 6.96 -6.37
C ILE A 87 11.43 7.09 -4.97
N LEU A 88 10.57 6.13 -4.58
CA LEU A 88 9.86 6.14 -3.29
C LEU A 88 10.79 6.14 -2.07
N GLN A 89 12.00 5.58 -2.18
CA GLN A 89 12.96 5.60 -1.06
C GLN A 89 13.51 6.98 -0.70
N TYR A 90 13.32 7.97 -1.59
CA TYR A 90 13.87 9.31 -1.45
C TYR A 90 12.80 10.38 -1.24
N ILE A 91 11.54 10.02 -0.99
CA ILE A 91 10.43 11.00 -0.86
C ILE A 91 10.70 12.14 0.14
N ASN A 92 11.58 11.91 1.13
CA ASN A 92 12.01 12.93 2.08
C ASN A 92 12.84 14.08 1.47
N LYS A 93 13.34 13.92 0.24
CA LYS A 93 14.11 14.94 -0.50
C LYS A 93 13.27 15.77 -1.47
N TRP A 94 12.01 15.39 -1.69
CA TRP A 94 11.14 16.00 -2.68
C TRP A 94 10.29 17.10 -2.05
N SER A 95 9.84 18.05 -2.88
CA SER A 95 8.88 19.06 -2.43
C SER A 95 7.55 18.39 -2.03
N PRO A 96 6.79 18.96 -1.09
CA PRO A 96 5.50 18.39 -0.68
C PRO A 96 4.50 18.31 -1.84
N GLN A 97 4.56 19.26 -2.79
CA GLN A 97 3.72 19.27 -3.99
C GLN A 97 4.08 18.15 -4.95
N ASP A 98 5.37 17.92 -5.20
CA ASP A 98 5.82 16.82 -6.07
C ASP A 98 5.53 15.46 -5.43
N ASN A 99 5.67 15.35 -4.11
CA ASN A 99 5.29 14.15 -3.37
C ASN A 99 3.79 13.86 -3.50
N ALA A 100 2.93 14.87 -3.44
CA ALA A 100 1.49 14.70 -3.63
C ALA A 100 1.16 14.20 -5.04
N LYS A 101 1.78 14.79 -6.08
CA LYS A 101 1.64 14.33 -7.48
C LYS A 101 2.11 12.89 -7.66
N LEU A 102 3.27 12.55 -7.09
CA LEU A 102 3.82 11.19 -7.15
C LEU A 102 2.92 10.19 -6.41
N ALA A 103 2.37 10.56 -5.26
CA ALA A 103 1.44 9.72 -4.50
C ALA A 103 0.15 9.45 -5.28
N MET A 104 -0.45 10.49 -5.85
CA MET A 104 -1.63 10.33 -6.72
C MET A 104 -1.32 9.45 -7.93
N ALA A 105 -0.20 9.68 -8.62
CA ALA A 105 0.20 8.85 -9.75
C ALA A 105 0.43 7.39 -9.34
N THR A 106 1.02 7.16 -8.16
CA THR A 106 1.21 5.81 -7.60
C THR A 106 -0.12 5.11 -7.35
N GLY A 107 -1.14 5.82 -6.86
CA GLY A 107 -2.50 5.29 -6.75
C GLY A 107 -3.05 4.84 -8.11
N TYR A 108 -2.94 5.69 -9.13
CA TYR A 108 -3.36 5.34 -10.50
C TYR A 108 -2.56 4.18 -11.12
N PHE A 109 -1.26 4.08 -10.85
CA PHE A 109 -0.46 2.96 -11.31
C PHE A 109 -0.92 1.63 -10.70
N VAL A 110 -1.36 1.65 -9.44
CA VAL A 110 -1.91 0.48 -8.76
C VAL A 110 -3.28 0.12 -9.36
N THR A 111 -4.19 1.09 -9.51
CA THR A 111 -5.54 0.81 -10.04
C THR A 111 -5.52 0.28 -11.47
N LEU A 112 -4.58 0.75 -12.30
CA LEU A 112 -4.35 0.25 -13.66
C LEU A 112 -3.53 -1.05 -13.71
N GLN A 113 -3.15 -1.62 -12.57
CA GLN A 113 -2.34 -2.84 -12.44
C GLN A 113 -0.96 -2.74 -13.14
N LEU A 114 -0.42 -1.53 -13.24
CA LEU A 114 0.91 -1.26 -13.78
C LEU A 114 1.99 -1.50 -12.72
N ALA A 115 1.68 -1.23 -11.46
CA ALA A 115 2.49 -1.56 -10.31
C ALA A 115 1.66 -2.23 -9.22
N GLN A 116 2.28 -3.08 -8.41
CA GLN A 116 1.67 -3.61 -7.19
C GLN A 116 1.88 -2.68 -6.00
N LEU A 117 1.00 -2.77 -4.99
CA LEU A 117 1.11 -1.99 -3.75
C LEU A 117 2.37 -2.33 -2.92
N ASN A 118 3.06 -3.43 -3.27
CA ASN A 118 4.33 -3.82 -2.67
C ASN A 118 5.46 -2.77 -2.83
N CYS A 119 5.33 -1.83 -3.78
CA CYS A 119 6.28 -0.73 -3.93
C CYS A 119 6.31 0.19 -2.70
N LEU A 120 5.20 0.26 -1.93
CA LEU A 120 5.10 1.04 -0.70
C LEU A 120 5.87 0.44 0.47
N THR A 121 6.30 -0.82 0.40
CA THR A 121 7.11 -1.45 1.47
C THR A 121 8.42 -0.72 1.73
N VAL A 122 8.93 0.02 0.72
CA VAL A 122 10.10 0.89 0.83
C VAL A 122 9.89 2.02 1.83
N LEU A 123 8.63 2.43 2.06
CA LEU A 123 8.26 3.50 2.97
C LEU A 123 8.33 3.09 4.45
N PHE A 124 8.45 1.79 4.76
CA PHE A 124 8.65 1.31 6.13
C PHE A 124 10.03 1.63 6.71
N LYS A 125 10.96 2.16 5.91
CA LYS A 125 12.28 2.54 6.38
C LYS A 125 12.17 3.60 7.48
N ASP A 126 12.89 3.37 8.58
CA ASP A 126 12.82 4.19 9.80
C ASP A 126 12.93 5.70 9.56
N TYR A 127 13.82 6.14 8.66
CA TYR A 127 14.00 7.56 8.39
C TYR A 127 12.75 8.19 7.74
N LEU A 128 12.04 7.48 6.84
CA LEU A 128 10.82 7.99 6.21
C LEU A 128 9.64 8.07 7.18
N VAL A 129 9.60 7.15 8.14
CA VAL A 129 8.57 7.09 9.19
C VAL A 129 8.83 8.11 10.29
N LYS A 130 10.10 8.33 10.67
CA LYS A 130 10.52 9.23 11.76
C LYS A 130 10.73 10.69 11.32
N ASP A 131 11.16 10.96 10.09
CA ASP A 131 11.57 12.33 9.67
C ASP A 131 10.41 13.34 9.67
N GLY A 132 9.15 12.91 9.59
CA GLY A 132 8.02 13.84 9.74
C GLY A 132 7.89 14.45 11.14
N GLU A 133 8.43 13.81 12.18
CA GLU A 133 8.51 14.42 13.51
C GLU A 133 9.64 15.46 13.60
N ARG A 134 10.70 15.29 12.81
CA ARG A 134 11.85 16.21 12.78
C ARG A 134 11.49 17.56 12.15
N SER A 135 10.60 17.55 11.16
CA SER A 135 10.12 18.78 10.49
C SER A 135 9.31 19.70 11.43
N LYS A 136 8.72 19.16 12.52
CA LYS A 136 8.07 19.97 13.57
C LYS A 136 9.03 20.96 14.22
N TYR A 137 10.27 20.53 14.48
CA TYR A 137 11.27 21.38 15.13
C TYR A 137 11.86 22.42 14.16
N PHE A 138 11.90 22.12 12.86
CA PHE A 138 12.33 23.09 11.85
C PHE A 138 11.26 24.17 11.62
N ALA A 139 9.98 23.79 11.54
CA ALA A 139 8.89 24.77 11.38
C ALA A 139 8.69 25.64 12.64
N ILE A 140 8.77 25.08 13.85
CA ILE A 140 8.67 25.85 15.10
C ILE A 140 9.90 26.75 15.29
N GLY A 141 11.09 26.31 14.88
CA GLY A 141 12.32 27.11 14.95
C GLY A 141 12.35 28.29 13.96
N VAL A 142 11.75 28.14 12.78
CA VAL A 142 11.65 29.22 11.76
C VAL A 142 10.53 30.21 12.09
N TRP A 143 9.42 29.78 12.70
CA TRP A 143 8.34 30.69 13.11
C TRP A 143 8.73 31.65 14.25
N GLY A 144 9.77 31.33 15.01
CA GLY A 144 10.36 32.21 16.03
C GLY A 144 11.29 33.31 15.48
N TYR A 145 11.62 33.29 14.18
CA TYR A 145 12.59 34.19 13.55
C TYR A 145 12.18 34.58 12.12
N VAL A 146 11.03 35.24 11.93
CA VAL A 146 10.72 35.92 10.67
C VAL A 146 10.41 37.40 10.95
N PRO A 147 11.32 38.34 10.62
CA PRO A 147 11.04 39.77 10.69
C PRO A 147 10.07 40.18 9.57
N ASN A 148 8.90 40.67 9.97
CA ASN A 148 7.99 41.66 9.35
C ASN A 148 8.16 42.09 7.87
N HIS A 149 8.43 41.19 6.93
CA HIS A 149 8.28 41.46 5.50
C HIS A 149 7.64 40.26 4.79
N ILE A 150 6.32 40.10 4.97
CA ILE A 150 5.52 39.15 4.20
C ILE A 150 4.86 39.89 3.05
N ASN A 151 5.21 39.45 1.84
CA ASN A 151 4.49 39.74 0.60
C ASN A 151 3.07 39.12 0.68
N PRO A 152 1.98 39.91 0.53
CA PRO A 152 0.62 39.43 0.73
C PRO A 152 0.11 38.43 -0.33
N ASN A 153 0.89 38.08 -1.36
CA ASN A 153 0.46 37.18 -2.43
C ASN A 153 0.88 35.71 -2.26
N CYS A 154 1.45 35.31 -1.11
CA CYS A 154 1.71 33.90 -0.79
C CYS A 154 0.50 33.27 -0.09
N THR A 155 -0.56 32.95 -0.84
CA THR A 155 -1.81 32.37 -0.32
C THR A 155 -1.83 30.84 -0.26
N GLN A 156 -0.68 30.16 -0.32
CA GLN A 156 -0.61 28.72 -0.06
C GLN A 156 0.39 28.42 1.05
N PHE A 157 -0.01 28.80 2.27
CA PHE A 157 0.48 28.15 3.46
C PHE A 157 -0.12 26.73 3.51
N PRO A 158 0.70 25.67 3.62
CA PRO A 158 0.15 24.34 3.81
C PRO A 158 -0.58 24.29 5.16
N THR A 159 -1.86 23.91 5.13
CA THR A 159 -2.72 23.73 6.30
C THR A 159 -2.00 22.89 7.35
N ILE A 160 -2.00 23.35 8.60
CA ILE A 160 -1.22 22.85 9.77
C ILE A 160 -1.37 21.31 10.00
N SER A 161 -2.42 20.67 9.44
CA SER A 161 -2.61 19.22 9.39
C SER A 161 -1.50 18.46 8.62
N SER A 162 -0.98 19.06 7.54
CA SER A 162 0.01 18.45 6.64
C SER A 162 1.43 18.40 7.21
N THR A 163 1.77 19.28 8.15
CA THR A 163 3.11 19.41 8.74
C THR A 163 3.35 18.46 9.93
N LEU A 164 2.32 17.75 10.39
CA LEU A 164 2.38 16.90 11.58
C LEU A 164 2.60 15.40 11.27
N LYS A 165 2.51 15.01 9.99
CA LYS A 165 2.45 13.61 9.53
C LYS A 165 3.83 13.15 9.04
N GLY A 166 4.18 11.88 9.29
CA GLY A 166 5.36 11.23 8.68
C GLY A 166 5.33 11.37 7.15
N HIS A 167 6.47 11.56 6.49
CA HIS A 167 6.54 11.60 5.02
C HIS A 167 5.93 10.34 4.41
N ALA A 168 6.24 9.18 5.01
CA ALA A 168 5.64 7.89 4.64
C ALA A 168 4.10 7.90 4.80
N LEU A 169 3.61 8.32 5.96
CA LEU A 169 2.17 8.31 6.28
C LEU A 169 1.38 9.24 5.36
N GLN A 170 1.87 10.45 5.11
CA GLN A 170 1.24 11.41 4.19
C GLN A 170 1.16 10.84 2.78
N PHE A 171 2.26 10.26 2.29
CA PHE A 171 2.31 9.64 0.97
C PHE A 171 1.28 8.51 0.83
N VAL A 172 1.26 7.57 1.79
CA VAL A 172 0.34 6.43 1.78
C VAL A 172 -1.12 6.86 1.88
N THR A 173 -1.42 7.89 2.67
CA THR A 173 -2.77 8.46 2.80
C THR A 173 -3.30 8.92 1.45
N ILE A 174 -2.48 9.63 0.66
CA ILE A 174 -2.87 10.10 -0.67
C ILE A 174 -3.05 8.91 -1.63
N VAL A 175 -2.14 7.94 -1.62
CA VAL A 175 -2.25 6.73 -2.46
C VAL A 175 -3.56 5.99 -2.19
N PHE A 176 -3.89 5.75 -0.92
CA PHE A 176 -5.12 5.04 -0.55
C PHE A 176 -6.37 5.84 -0.92
N LYS A 177 -6.34 7.16 -0.73
CA LYS A 177 -7.43 8.06 -1.13
C LYS A 177 -7.66 8.02 -2.64
N THR A 178 -6.60 8.04 -3.45
CA THR A 178 -6.70 7.91 -4.91
C THR A 178 -7.22 6.52 -5.33
N ILE A 179 -6.79 5.44 -4.67
CA ILE A 179 -7.32 4.10 -4.97
C ILE A 179 -8.81 4.03 -4.62
N GLN A 180 -9.23 4.61 -3.48
CA GLN A 180 -10.62 4.60 -3.05
C GLN A 180 -11.53 5.47 -3.92
N SER A 181 -11.02 6.55 -4.53
CA SER A 181 -11.81 7.34 -5.49
C SER A 181 -12.04 6.61 -6.81
N GLU A 182 -11.11 5.73 -7.20
CA GLU A 182 -11.14 5.02 -8.48
C GLU A 182 -11.72 3.59 -8.38
N GLN A 183 -11.64 2.95 -7.21
CA GLN A 183 -11.99 1.55 -6.96
C GLN A 183 -12.69 1.37 -5.60
N ASN A 184 -13.29 0.20 -5.38
CA ASN A 184 -13.94 -0.12 -4.10
C ASN A 184 -12.94 -0.54 -3.01
N ILE A 185 -13.43 -0.58 -1.77
CA ILE A 185 -12.60 -0.92 -0.61
C ILE A 185 -12.12 -2.38 -0.65
N GLU A 186 -12.89 -3.28 -1.25
CA GLU A 186 -12.53 -4.68 -1.42
C GLU A 186 -11.31 -4.84 -2.35
N TYR A 187 -11.20 -4.01 -3.39
CA TYR A 187 -10.04 -3.97 -4.27
C TYR A 187 -8.79 -3.51 -3.53
N LEU A 188 -8.90 -2.44 -2.73
CA LEU A 188 -7.80 -1.97 -1.88
C LEU A 188 -7.39 -3.07 -0.88
N GLY A 189 -8.35 -3.72 -0.24
CA GLY A 189 -8.12 -4.84 0.66
C GLY A 189 -7.36 -6.01 0.04
N ARG A 190 -7.79 -6.47 -1.14
CA ARG A 190 -7.05 -7.52 -1.89
C ARG A 190 -5.65 -7.05 -2.28
N SER A 191 -5.50 -5.78 -2.66
CA SER A 191 -4.20 -5.21 -3.03
C SER A 191 -3.24 -5.14 -1.84
N LEU A 192 -3.75 -4.85 -0.63
CA LEU A 192 -3.00 -4.88 0.62
C LEU A 192 -2.54 -6.30 0.98
N ILE A 193 -3.41 -7.30 0.84
CA ILE A 193 -3.08 -8.71 1.08
C ILE A 193 -2.02 -9.19 0.08
N ASN A 194 -2.22 -8.94 -1.21
CA ASN A 194 -1.27 -9.33 -2.26
C ASN A 194 0.11 -8.69 -2.07
N ALA A 195 0.16 -7.50 -1.47
CA ALA A 195 1.40 -6.81 -1.15
C ALA A 195 2.02 -7.23 0.20
N GLY A 196 1.31 -8.01 1.02
CA GLY A 196 1.73 -8.37 2.37
C GLY A 196 1.83 -7.17 3.33
N ILE A 197 1.00 -6.14 3.10
CA ILE A 197 0.96 -4.89 3.87
C ILE A 197 -0.22 -4.87 4.85
N ASP A 198 -1.22 -5.74 4.66
CA ASP A 198 -2.44 -5.85 5.47
C ASP A 198 -2.18 -5.96 6.98
N THR A 199 -1.15 -6.69 7.39
CA THR A 199 -0.73 -6.85 8.81
C THR A 199 0.22 -5.75 9.30
N LYS A 200 0.75 -4.93 8.38
CA LYS A 200 1.79 -3.92 8.63
C LYS A 200 1.29 -2.50 8.42
N LEU A 201 -0.03 -2.29 8.37
CA LEU A 201 -0.63 -0.97 8.18
C LEU A 201 -0.20 0.03 9.27
N LEU A 202 -0.05 -0.44 10.51
CA LEU A 202 0.41 0.38 11.62
C LEU A 202 1.90 0.77 11.50
N ASP A 203 2.70 0.07 10.68
CA ASP A 203 4.13 0.37 10.54
C ASP A 203 4.40 1.68 9.77
N PHE A 204 3.41 2.18 9.02
CA PHE A 204 3.48 3.51 8.40
C PHE A 204 3.40 4.65 9.42
N PHE A 205 2.90 4.37 10.63
CA PHE A 205 2.83 5.35 11.70
C PHE A 205 4.17 5.45 12.43
N PRO A 206 4.54 6.66 12.90
CA PRO A 206 5.66 6.83 13.82
C PRO A 206 5.58 5.84 14.98
N PRO A 207 6.72 5.30 15.45
CA PRO A 207 6.73 4.26 16.49
C PRO A 207 5.99 4.68 17.77
N ASN A 208 5.94 5.98 18.06
CA ASN A 208 5.28 6.55 19.23
C ASN A 208 3.73 6.64 19.09
N LYS A 209 3.15 6.24 17.95
CA LYS A 209 1.73 6.42 17.60
C LYS A 209 1.11 5.22 16.89
N ARG A 210 1.66 4.02 17.07
CA ARG A 210 1.17 2.79 16.42
C ARG A 210 -0.02 2.18 17.18
N ASP A 211 -1.07 2.97 17.33
CA ASP A 211 -2.29 2.59 18.05
C ASP A 211 -3.49 2.54 17.11
N GLU A 212 -4.41 1.60 17.34
CA GLU A 212 -5.65 1.45 16.55
C GLU A 212 -6.50 2.72 16.61
N GLU A 213 -6.56 3.38 17.77
CA GLU A 213 -7.30 4.63 17.93
C GLU A 213 -6.67 5.78 17.12
N CYS A 214 -5.33 5.82 17.04
CA CYS A 214 -4.64 6.79 16.20
C CYS A 214 -4.86 6.51 14.72
N PHE A 215 -4.93 5.23 14.33
CA PHE A 215 -5.30 4.81 12.98
C PHE A 215 -6.71 5.30 12.62
N SER A 216 -7.72 4.97 13.43
CA SER A 216 -9.10 5.38 13.20
C SER A 216 -9.23 6.90 13.08
N ARG A 217 -8.68 7.65 14.05
CA ARG A 217 -8.75 9.13 14.04
C ARG A 217 -8.09 9.74 12.81
N HIS A 218 -6.94 9.23 12.37
CA HIS A 218 -6.22 9.77 11.21
C HIS A 218 -6.97 9.53 9.90
N PHE A 219 -7.46 8.31 9.68
CA PHE A 219 -8.15 7.96 8.45
C PHE A 219 -9.59 8.50 8.41
N GLU A 220 -10.28 8.61 9.54
CA GLU A 220 -11.58 9.30 9.62
C GLU A 220 -11.44 10.80 9.32
N ALA A 221 -10.38 11.46 9.81
CA ALA A 221 -10.11 12.87 9.50
C ALA A 221 -9.77 13.13 8.02
N GLU A 222 -9.44 12.10 7.26
CA GLU A 222 -9.11 12.16 5.82
C GLU A 222 -10.25 11.61 4.93
N ASP A 223 -11.45 11.42 5.50
CA ASP A 223 -12.67 10.88 4.88
C ASP A 223 -12.59 9.40 4.45
N MET A 224 -11.68 8.61 5.03
CA MET A 224 -11.44 7.20 4.69
C MET A 224 -12.06 6.23 5.72
N LYS A 225 -13.30 6.49 6.14
CA LYS A 225 -14.01 5.63 7.11
C LYS A 225 -14.15 4.17 6.64
N ALA A 226 -14.41 3.95 5.36
CA ALA A 226 -14.53 2.60 4.80
C ALA A 226 -13.25 1.76 5.00
N LEU A 227 -12.07 2.39 4.98
CA LEU A 227 -10.81 1.72 5.26
C LEU A 227 -10.67 1.34 6.74
N VAL A 228 -11.12 2.21 7.65
CA VAL A 228 -11.15 1.92 9.09
C VAL A 228 -12.08 0.75 9.40
N ASP A 229 -13.29 0.78 8.85
CA ASP A 229 -14.26 -0.31 9.00
C ASP A 229 -13.74 -1.62 8.39
N TYR A 230 -13.08 -1.54 7.22
CA TYR A 230 -12.44 -2.69 6.59
C TYR A 230 -11.30 -3.25 7.45
N HIS A 231 -10.45 -2.40 8.03
CA HIS A 231 -9.37 -2.84 8.90
C HIS A 231 -9.93 -3.55 10.14
N ALA A 232 -10.91 -2.94 10.81
CA ALA A 232 -11.55 -3.52 11.98
C ALA A 232 -12.23 -4.86 11.64
N LYS A 233 -12.91 -4.93 10.50
CA LYS A 233 -13.51 -6.18 9.98
C LYS A 233 -12.45 -7.24 9.69
N ASN A 234 -11.32 -6.86 9.10
CA ASN A 234 -10.22 -7.79 8.80
C ASN A 234 -9.56 -8.32 10.07
N GLN A 235 -9.35 -7.47 11.09
CA GLN A 235 -8.84 -7.92 12.39
C GLN A 235 -9.81 -8.89 13.07
N ARG A 236 -11.12 -8.59 13.06
CA ARG A 236 -12.14 -9.49 13.59
C ARG A 236 -12.14 -10.83 12.86
N ARG A 237 -12.02 -10.81 11.53
CA ARG A 237 -11.90 -12.01 10.71
C ARG A 237 -10.63 -12.80 11.06
N GLY A 238 -9.48 -12.15 11.17
CA GLY A 238 -8.23 -12.82 11.55
C GLY A 238 -8.28 -13.49 12.93
N ARG A 239 -8.90 -12.82 13.93
CA ARG A 239 -9.12 -13.41 15.26
C ARG A 239 -10.05 -14.62 15.19
N ARG A 240 -11.13 -14.54 14.40
CA ARG A 240 -12.03 -15.67 14.11
C ARG A 240 -11.26 -16.83 13.48
N ASP A 241 -10.51 -16.57 12.42
CA ASP A 241 -9.81 -17.62 11.66
C ASP A 241 -8.77 -18.34 12.54
N LEU A 242 -8.09 -17.62 13.43
CA LEU A 242 -7.18 -18.20 14.43
C LEU A 242 -7.92 -19.09 15.44
N LEU A 243 -9.09 -18.65 15.90
CA LEU A 243 -9.93 -19.41 16.83
C LEU A 243 -10.42 -20.71 16.17
N ILE A 244 -10.95 -20.62 14.95
CA ILE A 244 -11.40 -21.77 14.16
C ILE A 244 -10.23 -22.74 13.95
N THR A 245 -9.07 -22.25 13.48
CA THR A 245 -7.90 -23.10 13.24
C THR A 245 -7.48 -23.88 14.50
N LYS A 246 -7.50 -23.22 15.67
CA LYS A 246 -7.16 -23.87 16.93
C LYS A 246 -8.22 -24.86 17.41
N LEU A 247 -9.50 -24.54 17.26
CA LEU A 247 -10.60 -25.46 17.53
C LEU A 247 -10.52 -26.69 16.62
N THR A 248 -10.22 -26.50 15.33
CA THR A 248 -10.09 -27.58 14.34
C THR A 248 -8.92 -28.47 14.71
N SER A 249 -7.78 -27.89 15.09
CA SER A 249 -6.64 -28.65 15.59
C SER A 249 -6.96 -29.47 16.84
N MET A 250 -7.75 -28.95 17.78
CA MET A 250 -8.17 -29.68 18.98
C MET A 250 -9.10 -30.85 18.65
N MET A 251 -10.05 -30.64 17.73
CA MET A 251 -11.00 -31.67 17.28
C MET A 251 -10.33 -32.76 16.42
N SER A 252 -9.33 -32.40 15.60
CA SER A 252 -8.52 -33.38 14.85
C SER A 252 -7.57 -34.18 15.74
N SER A 253 -7.15 -33.65 16.90
CA SER A 253 -6.28 -34.35 17.85
C SER A 253 -7.02 -35.30 18.82
N GLU A 254 -8.31 -35.58 18.58
CA GLU A 254 -9.18 -36.35 19.49
C GLU A 254 -9.20 -35.78 20.94
N ALA A 255 -9.05 -34.46 21.09
CA ALA A 255 -9.20 -33.83 22.40
C ALA A 255 -10.61 -34.06 22.93
N SER A 256 -10.75 -34.17 24.25
CA SER A 256 -12.07 -34.43 24.82
C SER A 256 -13.02 -33.27 24.51
N VAL A 257 -14.30 -33.59 24.22
CA VAL A 257 -15.34 -32.58 23.98
C VAL A 257 -15.41 -31.56 25.14
N GLY A 258 -15.09 -31.99 26.36
CA GLY A 258 -14.98 -31.12 27.54
C GLY A 258 -13.87 -30.07 27.45
N GLU A 259 -12.71 -30.39 26.87
CA GLU A 259 -11.61 -29.44 26.65
C GLU A 259 -11.96 -28.43 25.57
N VAL A 260 -12.61 -28.86 24.48
CA VAL A 260 -13.09 -27.98 23.41
C VAL A 260 -14.12 -26.99 23.94
N ILE A 261 -15.09 -27.46 24.74
CA ILE A 261 -16.11 -26.60 25.39
C ILE A 261 -15.46 -25.65 26.39
N THR A 262 -14.48 -26.11 27.18
CA THR A 262 -13.78 -25.27 28.15
C THR A 262 -12.99 -24.17 27.43
N TYR A 263 -12.30 -24.51 26.35
CA TYR A 263 -11.58 -23.54 25.53
C TYR A 263 -12.52 -22.54 24.85
N ALA A 264 -13.65 -22.99 24.29
CA ALA A 264 -14.66 -22.10 23.71
C ALA A 264 -15.25 -21.14 24.74
N LYS A 265 -15.63 -21.64 25.94
CA LYS A 265 -16.12 -20.80 27.05
C LYS A 265 -15.08 -19.82 27.58
N GLN A 266 -13.80 -20.21 27.57
CA GLN A 266 -12.71 -19.31 27.93
C GLN A 266 -12.56 -18.19 26.88
N GLN A 267 -12.62 -18.53 25.59
CA GLN A 267 -12.56 -17.54 24.50
C GLN A 267 -13.77 -16.60 24.47
N MET A 268 -14.97 -17.08 24.88
CA MET A 268 -16.15 -16.23 25.10
C MET A 268 -15.88 -15.15 26.16
N LYS A 269 -15.23 -15.51 27.27
CA LYS A 269 -14.92 -14.59 28.37
C LYS A 269 -13.80 -13.62 28.03
N ASP A 270 -12.70 -14.12 27.45
CA ASP A 270 -11.50 -13.33 27.19
C ASP A 270 -11.69 -12.33 26.04
N SER A 271 -12.49 -12.70 25.03
CA SER A 271 -12.72 -11.87 23.85
C SER A 271 -14.08 -11.16 23.84
N ALA A 272 -14.90 -11.34 24.88
CA ALA A 272 -16.29 -10.84 24.97
C ALA A 272 -17.10 -11.14 23.70
N LEU A 273 -16.91 -12.33 23.11
CA LEU A 273 -17.61 -12.75 21.89
C LEU A 273 -19.07 -13.10 22.22
N PRO A 274 -20.04 -12.69 21.37
CA PRO A 274 -21.41 -13.09 21.55
C PRO A 274 -21.54 -14.60 21.36
N GLU A 275 -22.40 -15.24 22.16
CA GLU A 275 -22.62 -16.69 22.14
C GLU A 275 -23.00 -17.21 20.75
N GLN A 276 -23.75 -16.41 19.99
CA GLN A 276 -24.15 -16.72 18.61
C GLN A 276 -22.94 -16.91 17.68
N ASP A 277 -21.92 -16.04 17.80
CA ASP A 277 -20.72 -16.14 16.96
C ASP A 277 -19.90 -17.37 17.33
N VAL A 278 -19.83 -17.71 18.62
CA VAL A 278 -19.09 -18.90 19.08
C VAL A 278 -19.74 -20.19 18.59
N ALA A 279 -21.07 -20.27 18.56
CA ALA A 279 -21.77 -21.41 17.97
C ALA A 279 -21.44 -21.58 16.47
N ILE A 280 -21.40 -20.48 15.72
CA ILE A 280 -21.00 -20.48 14.31
C ILE A 280 -19.55 -20.94 14.15
N PHE A 281 -18.63 -20.46 14.98
CA PHE A 281 -17.21 -20.82 14.88
C PHE A 281 -16.95 -22.29 15.23
N VAL A 282 -17.65 -22.84 16.23
CA VAL A 282 -17.56 -24.27 16.56
C VAL A 282 -18.09 -25.11 15.41
N TRP A 283 -19.21 -24.71 14.79
CA TRP A 283 -19.75 -25.39 13.62
C TRP A 283 -18.81 -25.36 12.43
N ASP A 284 -18.28 -24.18 12.07
CA ASP A 284 -17.31 -24.03 10.98
C ASP A 284 -16.08 -24.89 11.24
N SER A 285 -15.58 -24.87 12.48
CA SER A 285 -14.41 -25.64 12.87
C SER A 285 -14.65 -27.16 12.82
N MET A 286 -15.84 -27.61 13.22
CA MET A 286 -16.24 -29.02 13.13
C MET A 286 -16.32 -29.46 11.67
N MET A 287 -16.92 -28.62 10.81
CA MET A 287 -16.98 -28.88 9.38
C MET A 287 -15.60 -28.90 8.71
N ASP A 288 -14.71 -27.97 9.09
CA ASP A 288 -13.33 -27.93 8.59
C ASP A 288 -12.49 -29.12 9.10
N SER A 289 -12.85 -29.74 10.23
CA SER A 289 -12.18 -30.94 10.75
C SER A 289 -12.54 -32.22 9.97
N VAL A 290 -13.67 -32.22 9.27
CA VAL A 290 -14.13 -33.34 8.44
C VAL A 290 -13.66 -33.11 7.01
N ASP A 291 -12.81 -33.99 6.50
CA ASP A 291 -12.17 -33.84 5.20
C ASP A 291 -13.13 -34.22 4.04
N LEU A 292 -14.22 -33.47 3.87
CA LEU A 292 -15.31 -33.76 2.92
C LEU A 292 -14.88 -33.75 1.44
N ILE A 293 -13.75 -33.10 1.13
CA ILE A 293 -13.27 -32.90 -0.25
C ILE A 293 -12.42 -34.09 -0.73
N ASN A 294 -11.63 -34.69 0.16
CA ASN A 294 -10.71 -35.77 -0.18
C ASN A 294 -11.24 -37.16 0.23
N THR A 295 -12.29 -37.19 1.06
CA THR A 295 -12.89 -38.42 1.55
C THR A 295 -13.88 -39.00 0.52
N ARG A 296 -13.80 -40.31 0.29
CA ARG A 296 -14.72 -40.99 -0.60
C ARG A 296 -16.16 -40.90 -0.06
N PRO A 297 -17.18 -40.75 -0.92
CA PRO A 297 -18.56 -40.48 -0.49
C PRO A 297 -19.15 -41.55 0.44
N ASP A 298 -18.65 -42.79 0.40
CA ASP A 298 -19.01 -43.90 1.29
C ASP A 298 -18.42 -43.77 2.71
N GLN A 299 -17.33 -43.02 2.89
CA GLN A 299 -16.65 -42.83 4.17
C GLN A 299 -17.04 -41.53 4.86
N VAL A 300 -17.64 -40.59 4.13
CA VAL A 300 -18.10 -39.30 4.67
C VAL A 300 -19.08 -39.51 5.82
N GLU A 301 -20.05 -40.42 5.68
CA GLU A 301 -21.05 -40.70 6.72
C GLU A 301 -20.42 -41.26 8.01
N THR A 302 -19.42 -42.13 7.90
CA THR A 302 -18.75 -42.69 9.08
C THR A 302 -17.87 -41.65 9.79
N GLN A 303 -17.24 -40.74 9.05
CA GLN A 303 -16.41 -39.69 9.64
C GLN A 303 -17.24 -38.56 10.26
N THR A 304 -18.35 -38.15 9.63
CA THR A 304 -19.26 -37.17 10.21
C THR A 304 -19.91 -37.70 11.49
N LEU A 305 -20.32 -38.97 11.52
CA LEU A 305 -20.87 -39.60 12.72
C LEU A 305 -19.87 -39.70 13.88
N ARG A 306 -18.56 -39.75 13.61
CA ARG A 306 -17.53 -39.73 14.66
C ARG A 306 -17.30 -38.35 15.27
N GLN A 307 -17.55 -37.28 14.51
CA GLN A 307 -17.36 -35.91 14.99
C GLN A 307 -18.60 -35.35 15.69
N VAL A 308 -19.78 -35.89 15.38
CA VAL A 308 -21.07 -35.45 15.95
C VAL A 308 -21.46 -36.20 17.23
N ASN A 309 -21.00 -37.45 17.42
CA ASN A 309 -21.29 -38.28 18.61
C ASN A 309 -20.22 -38.16 19.68
#